data_AF-A0A932JC13-F1
#
_entry.id   AF-A0A932JC13-F1
#
_cell.length_a   1.000
_cell.length_b   1.000
_cell.length_c   1.000
_cell.angle_alpha   90.00
_cell.angle_beta   90.00
_cell.angle_gamma   90.00
#
_symmetry.space_group_name_H-M   'P 1'
#
loop_
_entity.id
_entity.type
_entity.pdbx_description
1 polymer ?
#
loop_
_entity_poly.entity_id
_entity_poly.type
_entity_poly.pdbx_seq_one_letter_code
_entity_poly.pdbx_strand_id
1 'polypeptide(L)'
;MLSLTRLFLHNWLRFNAQVIEVDESFYLAGQDQDGLAALDAIQLALVADPARLRFGRHPRGGFTYDVDAYARGRLNESQWLRPGNTVSYAVLEFADKRAGGAFTLGVCVEAGSHRPVEQTFFILPEALNPGVFVTTGRPLPRIELRALLRNRRGAKSFEHATDYQAELLNQLGGLDEDFFQLFPRALRFEPIHNIDEFVNAWVLAEHPLDLTPLRRARERLGPLQAEVERIEKRIAGLQNVLEHQAEARRLTDQRDQHTLLAALLRASAAAKQAESIQEQIAQTQ
;
A
#
# COMPACT_ATOMS: atom_id res chain seq x y z
N MET A 1 -26.52 -2.58 -13.57
CA MET A 1 -26.01 -2.92 -12.23
C MET A 1 -25.82 -4.40 -12.25
N LEU A 2 -24.59 -4.84 -12.01
CA LEU A 2 -24.24 -6.26 -12.07
C LEU A 2 -24.65 -6.94 -10.77
N SER A 3 -25.28 -8.10 -10.88
CA SER A 3 -25.63 -8.95 -9.74
C SER A 3 -25.29 -10.39 -10.06
N LEU A 4 -24.66 -11.08 -9.11
CA LEU A 4 -24.47 -12.53 -9.16
C LEU A 4 -25.85 -13.20 -9.08
N THR A 5 -26.21 -14.00 -10.07
CA THR A 5 -27.55 -14.62 -10.16
C THR A 5 -27.51 -16.13 -9.99
N ARG A 6 -26.45 -16.79 -10.45
CA ARG A 6 -26.34 -18.25 -10.36
C ARG A 6 -24.90 -18.70 -10.13
N LEU A 7 -24.75 -19.77 -9.38
CA LEU A 7 -23.50 -20.47 -9.13
C LEU A 7 -23.67 -21.94 -9.56
N PHE A 8 -22.81 -22.43 -10.44
CA PHE A 8 -22.77 -23.85 -10.81
C PHE A 8 -21.47 -24.47 -10.33
N LEU A 9 -21.63 -25.55 -9.56
CA LEU A 9 -20.54 -26.36 -9.02
C LEU A 9 -20.65 -27.78 -9.57
N HIS A 10 -19.58 -28.25 -10.20
CA HIS A 10 -19.47 -29.63 -10.65
C HIS A 10 -18.22 -30.29 -10.09
N ASN A 11 -18.34 -31.48 -9.49
CA ASN A 11 -17.25 -32.19 -8.83
C ASN A 11 -16.42 -31.28 -7.89
N TRP A 12 -17.06 -30.43 -7.10
CA TRP A 12 -16.40 -29.53 -6.16
C TRP A 12 -16.66 -29.99 -4.73
N LEU A 13 -15.65 -30.54 -4.07
CA LEU A 13 -15.78 -31.23 -2.79
C LEU A 13 -16.94 -32.26 -2.82
N ARG A 14 -18.01 -32.03 -2.06
CA ARG A 14 -19.23 -32.84 -2.01
C ARG A 14 -20.28 -32.43 -3.06
N PHE A 15 -20.12 -31.27 -3.71
CA PHE A 15 -20.98 -30.85 -4.82
C PHE A 15 -20.67 -31.68 -6.06
N ASN A 16 -21.68 -32.40 -6.56
CA ASN A 16 -21.53 -33.21 -7.78
C ASN A 16 -21.93 -32.42 -9.02
N ALA A 17 -23.17 -31.95 -9.13
CA ALA A 17 -23.65 -31.11 -10.21
C ALA A 17 -24.82 -30.25 -9.69
N GLN A 18 -24.49 -29.13 -9.06
CA GLN A 18 -25.48 -28.30 -8.39
C GLN A 18 -25.47 -26.89 -8.98
N VAL A 19 -26.65 -26.42 -9.36
CA VAL A 19 -26.90 -25.01 -9.67
C VAL A 19 -27.56 -24.40 -8.43
N ILE A 20 -26.99 -23.31 -7.96
CA ILE A 20 -27.45 -22.55 -6.81
C ILE A 20 -27.88 -21.20 -7.36
N GLU A 21 -29.15 -20.86 -7.16
CA GLU A 21 -29.70 -19.56 -7.53
C GLU A 21 -29.40 -18.55 -6.42
N VAL A 22 -28.99 -17.36 -6.83
CA VAL A 22 -28.58 -16.26 -5.96
C VAL A 22 -29.44 -15.05 -6.33
N ASP A 23 -30.18 -14.55 -5.36
CA ASP A 23 -30.94 -13.31 -5.49
C ASP A 23 -30.17 -12.17 -4.78
N GLU A 24 -30.88 -11.23 -4.15
CA GLU A 24 -30.26 -10.07 -3.50
C GLU A 24 -29.40 -10.43 -2.29
N SER A 25 -29.78 -11.49 -1.57
CA SER A 25 -29.04 -11.98 -0.41
C SER A 25 -28.89 -13.50 -0.49
N PHE A 26 -27.69 -13.99 -0.21
CA PHE A 26 -27.37 -15.41 -0.21
C PHE A 26 -26.84 -15.83 1.16
N TYR A 27 -27.50 -16.81 1.77
CA TYR A 27 -27.13 -17.34 3.08
C TYR A 27 -26.72 -18.80 2.98
N LEU A 28 -25.50 -19.11 3.41
CA LEU A 28 -24.94 -20.44 3.42
C LEU A 28 -24.99 -20.99 4.86
N ALA A 29 -25.87 -21.95 5.11
CA ALA A 29 -25.91 -22.71 6.35
C ALA A 29 -25.60 -24.18 6.10
N GLY A 30 -24.67 -24.73 6.88
CA GLY A 30 -24.33 -26.14 6.88
C GLY A 30 -23.66 -26.53 8.19
N GLN A 31 -23.95 -27.75 8.69
CA GLN A 31 -23.26 -28.31 9.88
C GLN A 31 -21.79 -28.61 9.60
N ASP A 32 -21.49 -28.99 8.37
CA ASP A 32 -20.15 -29.26 7.88
C ASP A 32 -19.80 -28.22 6.79
N GLN A 33 -18.50 -27.97 6.59
CA GLN A 33 -17.88 -26.92 5.77
C GLN A 33 -18.30 -26.82 4.27
N ASP A 34 -19.41 -27.42 3.85
CA ASP A 34 -19.97 -27.32 2.50
C ASP A 34 -20.34 -25.90 2.12
N GLY A 35 -20.89 -25.12 3.05
CA GLY A 35 -21.15 -23.70 2.82
C GLY A 35 -19.86 -22.94 2.55
N LEU A 36 -18.79 -23.22 3.31
CA LEU A 36 -17.49 -22.59 3.09
C LEU A 36 -16.88 -23.03 1.74
N ALA A 37 -17.08 -24.29 1.33
CA ALA A 37 -16.60 -24.78 0.05
C ALA A 37 -17.25 -24.06 -1.15
N ALA A 38 -18.53 -23.68 -1.07
CA ALA A 38 -19.16 -22.86 -2.09
C ALA A 38 -18.56 -21.44 -2.14
N LEU A 39 -18.26 -20.84 -0.98
CA LEU A 39 -17.58 -19.55 -0.90
C LEU A 39 -16.15 -19.62 -1.46
N ASP A 40 -15.43 -20.69 -1.19
CA ASP A 40 -14.09 -20.94 -1.71
C ASP A 40 -14.08 -21.11 -3.24
N ALA A 41 -15.13 -21.72 -3.80
CA ALA A 41 -15.31 -21.80 -5.25
C ALA A 41 -15.53 -20.42 -5.89
N ILE A 42 -16.36 -19.57 -5.25
CA ILE A 42 -16.59 -18.18 -5.69
C ILE A 42 -15.28 -17.39 -5.64
N GLN A 43 -14.52 -17.53 -4.55
CA GLN A 43 -13.20 -16.91 -4.41
C GLN A 43 -12.22 -17.36 -5.50
N LEU A 44 -12.17 -18.66 -5.81
CA LEU A 44 -11.30 -19.18 -6.87
C LEU A 44 -11.71 -18.67 -8.26
N ALA A 45 -13.00 -18.64 -8.56
CA ALA A 45 -13.50 -18.15 -9.84
C ALA A 45 -13.26 -16.64 -10.05
N LEU A 46 -13.27 -15.84 -8.99
CA LEU A 46 -13.07 -14.39 -9.07
C LEU A 46 -11.60 -13.98 -8.97
N VAL A 47 -10.82 -14.56 -8.05
CA VAL A 47 -9.44 -14.13 -7.83
C VAL A 47 -8.45 -14.82 -8.76
N ALA A 48 -8.75 -16.05 -9.21
CA ALA A 48 -7.92 -16.83 -10.12
C ALA A 48 -6.45 -17.08 -9.68
N ASP A 49 -6.11 -16.75 -8.43
CA ASP A 49 -4.79 -16.98 -7.85
C ASP A 49 -4.94 -17.79 -6.55
N PRO A 50 -4.74 -19.13 -6.62
CA PRO A 50 -4.82 -20.01 -5.45
C PRO A 50 -3.86 -19.63 -4.33
N ALA A 51 -2.72 -18.98 -4.62
CA ALA A 51 -1.72 -18.64 -3.60
C ALA A 51 -2.17 -17.46 -2.72
N ARG A 52 -3.04 -16.58 -3.24
CA ARG A 52 -3.66 -15.49 -2.47
C ARG A 52 -4.87 -15.94 -1.66
N LEU A 53 -5.47 -17.06 -2.05
CA LEU A 53 -6.63 -17.62 -1.39
C LEU A 53 -6.21 -18.43 -0.16
N ARG A 54 -6.97 -18.29 0.92
CA ARG A 54 -6.86 -19.16 2.09
C ARG A 54 -8.09 -20.04 2.13
N PHE A 55 -7.95 -21.21 1.55
CA PHE A 55 -8.94 -22.25 1.62
C PHE A 55 -9.20 -22.72 3.05
N GLY A 56 -10.37 -23.32 3.26
CA GLY A 56 -10.76 -23.90 4.53
C GLY A 56 -9.75 -24.93 5.06
N ARG A 57 -9.77 -25.12 6.39
CA ARG A 57 -9.03 -26.20 7.06
C ARG A 57 -9.99 -27.29 7.49
N HIS A 58 -9.57 -28.54 7.40
CA HIS A 58 -10.40 -29.67 7.82
C HIS A 58 -10.88 -29.51 9.28
N PRO A 59 -12.17 -29.76 9.60
CA PRO A 59 -12.76 -29.48 10.92
C PRO A 59 -12.04 -30.15 12.10
N ARG A 60 -11.48 -31.34 11.88
CA ARG A 60 -10.81 -32.15 12.92
C ARG A 60 -9.33 -31.81 13.10
N GLY A 61 -8.81 -30.81 12.38
CA GLY A 61 -7.37 -30.57 12.27
C GLY A 61 -6.68 -31.67 11.45
N GLY A 62 -5.57 -31.34 10.80
CA GLY A 62 -4.76 -32.30 10.03
C GLY A 62 -4.18 -31.71 8.74
N PHE A 63 -5.02 -31.10 7.91
CA PHE A 63 -4.58 -30.51 6.63
C PHE A 63 -5.45 -29.32 6.19
N THR A 64 -4.87 -28.49 5.34
CA THR A 64 -5.58 -27.41 4.61
C THR A 64 -6.06 -27.97 3.28
N TYR A 65 -7.25 -27.57 2.84
CA TYR A 65 -7.72 -27.95 1.51
C TYR A 65 -6.97 -27.16 0.44
N ASP A 66 -6.37 -27.87 -0.52
CA ASP A 66 -5.85 -27.25 -1.75
C ASP A 66 -6.86 -27.40 -2.88
N VAL A 67 -6.61 -26.77 -4.03
CA VAL A 67 -7.48 -26.89 -5.21
C VAL A 67 -7.67 -28.35 -5.64
N ASP A 68 -6.63 -29.20 -5.53
CA ASP A 68 -6.75 -30.66 -5.75
C ASP A 68 -7.77 -31.30 -4.79
N ALA A 69 -7.71 -30.89 -3.52
CA ALA A 69 -8.55 -31.41 -2.46
C ALA A 69 -10.03 -31.05 -2.68
N TYR A 70 -10.33 -29.86 -3.19
CA TYR A 70 -11.69 -29.51 -3.62
C TYR A 70 -12.09 -30.29 -4.87
N ALA A 71 -11.30 -30.26 -5.96
CA ALA A 71 -11.68 -30.90 -7.21
C ALA A 71 -11.92 -32.43 -7.07
N ARG A 72 -11.06 -33.13 -6.34
CA ARG A 72 -11.18 -34.59 -6.11
C ARG A 72 -12.03 -34.96 -4.89
N GLY A 73 -12.42 -33.98 -4.08
CA GLY A 73 -13.23 -34.18 -2.89
C GLY A 73 -12.51 -34.99 -1.82
N ARG A 74 -11.47 -34.41 -1.22
CA ARG A 74 -10.73 -35.02 -0.12
C ARG A 74 -11.61 -35.09 1.13
N LEU A 75 -11.84 -36.30 1.63
CA LEU A 75 -12.65 -36.54 2.83
C LEU A 75 -11.78 -36.64 4.07
N ASN A 76 -10.65 -37.35 3.96
CA ASN A 76 -9.66 -37.56 5.01
C ASN A 76 -8.24 -37.52 4.40
N GLU A 77 -7.19 -37.69 5.20
CA GLU A 77 -5.80 -37.70 4.69
C GLU A 77 -5.58 -38.71 3.54
N SER A 78 -6.21 -39.89 3.64
CA SER A 78 -6.04 -40.99 2.68
C SER A 78 -7.28 -41.27 1.81
N GLN A 79 -8.42 -40.64 2.09
CA GLN A 79 -9.69 -40.95 1.43
C GLN A 79 -10.14 -39.79 0.54
N TRP A 80 -10.44 -40.13 -0.71
CA TRP A 80 -10.87 -39.21 -1.75
C TRP A 80 -12.20 -39.70 -2.32
N LEU A 81 -13.15 -38.78 -2.51
CA LEU A 81 -14.43 -39.09 -3.15
C LEU A 81 -14.21 -39.47 -4.63
N ARG A 82 -13.22 -38.84 -5.28
CA ARG A 82 -12.83 -39.09 -6.67
C ARG A 82 -11.32 -39.33 -6.75
N PRO A 83 -10.86 -40.58 -6.59
CA PRO A 83 -9.43 -40.88 -6.53
C PRO A 83 -8.71 -40.73 -7.88
N GLY A 84 -9.43 -40.91 -9.00
CA GLY A 84 -8.89 -40.81 -10.35
C GLY A 84 -8.84 -39.39 -10.92
N ASN A 85 -8.58 -39.30 -12.22
CA ASN A 85 -8.59 -38.04 -12.95
C ASN A 85 -10.01 -37.45 -12.95
N THR A 86 -10.13 -36.24 -12.46
CA THR A 86 -11.39 -35.55 -12.25
C THR A 86 -11.33 -34.18 -12.90
N VAL A 87 -12.42 -33.82 -13.58
CA VAL A 87 -12.65 -32.45 -14.04
C VAL A 87 -13.72 -31.83 -13.16
N SER A 88 -13.37 -30.68 -12.59
CA SER A 88 -14.21 -29.90 -11.70
C SER A 88 -14.48 -28.53 -12.31
N TYR A 89 -15.67 -28.00 -12.04
CA TYR A 89 -16.11 -26.69 -12.51
C TYR A 89 -16.63 -25.85 -11.35
N ALA A 90 -16.21 -24.59 -11.30
CA ALA A 90 -16.84 -23.55 -10.52
C ALA A 90 -17.17 -22.38 -11.45
N VAL A 91 -18.46 -22.09 -11.60
CA VAL A 91 -18.96 -21.17 -12.63
C VAL A 91 -19.96 -20.21 -12.00
N LEU A 92 -19.79 -18.92 -12.28
CA LEU A 92 -20.59 -17.81 -11.77
C LEU A 92 -21.30 -17.13 -12.93
N GLU A 93 -22.58 -16.82 -12.74
CA GLU A 93 -23.36 -15.98 -13.64
C GLU A 93 -23.58 -14.60 -13.05
N PHE A 94 -23.27 -13.56 -13.84
CA PHE A 94 -23.61 -12.18 -13.54
C PHE A 94 -24.63 -11.67 -14.55
N ALA A 95 -25.76 -11.19 -14.04
CA ALA A 95 -26.76 -10.49 -14.84
C ALA A 95 -26.52 -8.98 -14.78
N ASP A 96 -26.52 -8.30 -15.92
CA ASP A 96 -26.60 -6.85 -15.96
C ASP A 96 -28.05 -6.39 -16.04
N LYS A 97 -28.54 -5.83 -14.93
CA LYS A 97 -29.88 -5.24 -14.84
C LYS A 97 -30.10 -4.06 -15.82
N ARG A 98 -29.05 -3.45 -16.37
CA ARG A 98 -29.15 -2.31 -17.32
C ARG A 98 -29.21 -2.77 -18.78
N ALA A 99 -28.29 -3.63 -19.20
CA ALA A 99 -28.25 -4.12 -20.57
C ALA A 99 -29.25 -5.26 -20.85
N GLY A 100 -29.82 -5.89 -19.81
CA GLY A 100 -30.73 -7.03 -19.96
C GLY A 100 -30.04 -8.31 -20.43
N GLY A 101 -28.72 -8.38 -20.28
CA GLY A 101 -27.89 -9.54 -20.64
C GLY A 101 -27.27 -10.19 -19.42
N ALA A 102 -26.79 -11.43 -19.59
CA ALA A 102 -26.02 -12.15 -18.59
C ALA A 102 -24.72 -12.65 -19.20
N PHE A 103 -23.68 -12.70 -18.39
CA PHE A 103 -22.43 -13.34 -18.74
C PHE A 103 -22.02 -14.32 -17.66
N THR A 104 -21.23 -15.29 -18.06
CA THR A 104 -20.77 -16.38 -17.22
C THR A 104 -19.26 -16.35 -17.16
N LEU A 105 -18.69 -16.50 -15.97
CA LEU A 105 -17.25 -16.63 -15.77
C LEU A 105 -16.97 -17.82 -14.86
N GLY A 106 -15.82 -18.42 -14.98
CA GLY A 106 -15.52 -19.59 -14.16
C GLY A 106 -14.16 -20.20 -14.40
N VAL A 107 -13.93 -21.29 -13.69
CA VAL A 107 -12.71 -22.07 -13.73
C VAL A 107 -13.04 -23.53 -14.00
N CYS A 108 -12.28 -24.11 -14.94
CA CYS A 108 -12.18 -25.54 -15.15
C CYS A 108 -10.89 -26.03 -14.48
N VAL A 109 -11.02 -26.99 -13.56
CA VAL A 109 -9.91 -27.58 -12.82
C VAL A 109 -9.77 -29.04 -13.22
N GLU A 110 -8.62 -29.41 -13.76
CA GLU A 110 -8.25 -30.81 -13.97
C GLU A 110 -7.29 -31.26 -12.89
N ALA A 111 -7.68 -32.29 -12.14
CA ALA A 111 -6.96 -32.81 -11.00
C ALA A 111 -6.84 -34.34 -11.10
N GLY A 112 -5.72 -34.90 -10.66
CA GLY A 112 -5.49 -36.34 -10.73
C GLY A 112 -4.35 -36.80 -9.82
N SER A 113 -4.33 -38.08 -9.47
CA SER A 113 -3.36 -38.63 -8.51
C SER A 113 -1.89 -38.51 -8.94
N HIS A 114 -1.63 -38.47 -10.25
CA HIS A 114 -0.28 -38.44 -10.83
C HIS A 114 -0.07 -37.27 -11.80
N ARG A 115 -0.92 -36.24 -11.73
CA ARG A 115 -0.83 -35.07 -12.60
C ARG A 115 -0.86 -33.79 -11.76
N PRO A 116 -0.11 -32.76 -12.15
CA PRO A 116 -0.28 -31.45 -11.53
C PRO A 116 -1.70 -30.95 -11.79
N VAL A 117 -2.23 -30.17 -10.84
CA VAL A 117 -3.52 -29.51 -11.01
C VAL A 117 -3.39 -28.46 -12.09
N GLU A 118 -4.19 -28.56 -13.14
CA GLU A 118 -4.28 -27.56 -14.20
C GLU A 118 -5.57 -26.77 -14.07
N GLN A 119 -5.47 -25.45 -14.21
CA GLN A 119 -6.61 -24.53 -14.12
C GLN A 119 -6.73 -23.80 -15.45
N THR A 120 -7.96 -23.63 -15.92
CA THR A 120 -8.27 -22.80 -17.10
C THR A 120 -9.46 -21.94 -16.76
N PHE A 121 -9.26 -20.64 -16.82
CA PHE A 121 -10.29 -19.65 -16.58
C PHE A 121 -10.99 -19.30 -17.88
N PHE A 122 -12.25 -18.90 -17.81
CA PHE A 122 -13.01 -18.55 -18.99
C PHE A 122 -14.09 -17.52 -18.69
N ILE A 123 -14.50 -16.81 -19.74
CA ILE A 123 -15.60 -15.85 -19.74
C ILE A 123 -16.45 -16.13 -20.98
N LEU A 124 -17.75 -16.32 -20.79
CA LEU A 124 -18.76 -16.47 -21.84
C LEU A 124 -19.76 -15.31 -21.77
N PRO A 125 -20.05 -14.61 -22.88
CA PRO A 125 -21.07 -13.57 -22.94
C PRO A 125 -22.49 -14.17 -23.09
N GLU A 126 -22.78 -15.23 -22.33
CA GLU A 126 -24.05 -15.95 -22.36
C GLU A 126 -24.47 -16.30 -20.93
N ALA A 127 -25.77 -16.56 -20.76
CA ALA A 127 -26.32 -17.08 -19.52
C ALA A 127 -25.81 -18.50 -19.22
N LEU A 128 -25.72 -18.84 -17.94
CA LEU A 128 -25.22 -20.11 -17.45
C LEU A 128 -26.12 -21.26 -17.92
N ASN A 129 -25.51 -22.18 -18.66
CA ASN A 129 -26.14 -23.43 -19.08
C ASN A 129 -25.21 -24.61 -18.72
N PRO A 130 -25.54 -25.39 -17.67
CA PRO A 130 -24.73 -26.54 -17.25
C PRO A 130 -24.43 -27.55 -18.35
N GLY A 131 -25.34 -27.71 -19.32
CA GLY A 131 -25.18 -28.64 -20.45
C GLY A 131 -24.04 -28.26 -21.41
N VAL A 132 -23.54 -27.03 -21.35
CA VAL A 132 -22.36 -26.59 -22.12
C VAL A 132 -21.07 -27.16 -21.53
N PHE A 133 -21.01 -27.37 -20.22
CA PHE A 133 -19.83 -27.87 -19.51
C PHE A 133 -19.88 -29.37 -19.27
N VAL A 134 -21.08 -29.93 -19.14
CA VAL A 134 -21.32 -31.35 -18.87
C VAL A 134 -22.17 -31.95 -19.97
N THR A 135 -21.53 -32.66 -20.90
CA THR A 135 -22.19 -33.34 -22.01
C THR A 135 -22.48 -34.79 -21.62
N THR A 136 -23.74 -35.22 -21.63
CA THR A 136 -24.13 -36.62 -21.32
C THR A 136 -23.62 -37.14 -19.97
N GLY A 137 -23.55 -36.26 -18.95
CA GLY A 137 -23.06 -36.61 -17.61
C GLY A 137 -21.54 -36.67 -17.48
N ARG A 138 -20.79 -36.39 -18.56
CA ARG A 138 -19.33 -36.27 -18.53
C ARG A 138 -18.92 -34.79 -18.55
N PRO A 139 -18.13 -34.31 -17.58
CA PRO A 139 -17.56 -32.97 -17.66
C PRO A 139 -16.53 -32.90 -18.79
N LEU A 140 -16.58 -31.83 -19.57
CA LEU A 140 -15.62 -31.58 -20.65
C LEU A 140 -14.25 -31.25 -20.06
N PRO A 141 -13.15 -31.85 -20.52
CA PRO A 141 -11.80 -31.42 -20.15
C PRO A 141 -11.47 -30.04 -20.76
N ARG A 142 -10.44 -29.37 -20.24
CA ARG A 142 -10.01 -28.02 -20.65
C ARG A 142 -9.75 -27.91 -22.15
N ILE A 143 -9.22 -28.97 -22.77
CA ILE A 143 -8.90 -28.98 -24.21
C ILE A 143 -10.18 -28.90 -25.04
N GLU A 144 -11.19 -29.70 -24.68
CA GLU A 144 -12.50 -29.72 -25.34
C GLU A 144 -13.26 -28.42 -25.04
N LEU A 145 -13.21 -27.94 -23.80
CA LEU A 145 -13.80 -26.66 -23.40
C LEU A 145 -13.25 -25.51 -24.24
N ARG A 146 -11.93 -25.41 -24.42
CA ARG A 146 -11.32 -24.36 -25.26
C ARG A 146 -11.73 -24.47 -26.72
N ALA A 147 -11.82 -25.68 -27.25
CA ALA A 147 -12.30 -25.87 -28.61
C ALA A 147 -13.74 -25.37 -28.78
N LEU A 148 -14.59 -25.63 -27.79
CA LEU A 148 -15.97 -25.13 -27.73
C LEU A 148 -16.01 -23.60 -27.63
N LEU A 149 -15.23 -23.01 -26.72
CA LEU A 149 -15.19 -21.55 -26.52
C LEU A 149 -14.70 -20.81 -27.77
N ARG A 150 -13.71 -21.34 -28.51
CA ARG A 150 -13.25 -20.74 -29.78
C ARG A 150 -14.35 -20.64 -30.84
N ASN A 151 -15.31 -21.57 -30.82
CA ASN A 151 -16.42 -21.58 -31.77
C ASN A 151 -17.55 -20.63 -31.36
N ARG A 152 -17.51 -20.07 -30.14
CA ARG A 152 -18.51 -19.12 -29.63
C ARG A 152 -18.03 -17.69 -29.78
N ARG A 153 -18.91 -16.81 -30.25
CA ARG A 153 -18.59 -15.39 -30.39
C ARG A 153 -18.42 -14.75 -29.02
N GLY A 154 -17.28 -14.07 -28.83
CA GLY A 154 -16.98 -13.29 -27.62
C GLY A 154 -16.59 -14.11 -26.39
N ALA A 155 -16.58 -15.45 -26.47
CA ALA A 155 -16.06 -16.29 -25.41
C ALA A 155 -14.52 -16.26 -25.39
N LYS A 156 -13.95 -16.17 -24.20
CA LYS A 156 -12.49 -16.12 -23.98
C LYS A 156 -12.07 -17.19 -22.97
N SER A 157 -10.90 -17.78 -23.19
CA SER A 157 -10.29 -18.75 -22.29
C SER A 157 -8.85 -18.32 -21.97
N PHE A 158 -8.45 -18.48 -20.72
CA PHE A 158 -7.17 -17.98 -20.21
C PHE A 158 -6.45 -19.09 -19.44
N GLU A 159 -5.14 -19.22 -19.69
CA GLU A 159 -4.25 -20.09 -18.89
C GLU A 159 -3.60 -19.31 -17.76
N HIS A 160 -3.25 -18.05 -18.01
CA HIS A 160 -2.60 -17.17 -17.06
C HIS A 160 -3.63 -16.38 -16.28
N ALA A 161 -3.48 -16.36 -14.96
CA ALA A 161 -4.37 -15.64 -14.05
C ALA A 161 -4.37 -14.13 -14.32
N THR A 162 -3.22 -13.55 -14.67
CA THR A 162 -3.07 -12.10 -14.94
C THR A 162 -3.95 -11.62 -16.08
N ASP A 163 -3.99 -12.37 -17.19
CA ASP A 163 -4.77 -12.02 -18.37
C ASP A 163 -6.27 -12.12 -18.09
N TYR A 164 -6.65 -13.17 -17.33
CA TYR A 164 -8.02 -13.35 -16.88
C TYR A 164 -8.46 -12.23 -15.92
N GLN A 165 -7.61 -11.87 -14.96
CA GLN A 165 -7.87 -10.82 -13.98
C GLN A 165 -8.12 -9.47 -14.67
N ALA A 166 -7.28 -9.09 -15.64
CA ALA A 166 -7.47 -7.85 -16.40
C ALA A 166 -8.80 -7.83 -17.18
N GLU A 167 -9.17 -8.93 -17.84
CA GLU A 167 -10.46 -9.03 -18.52
C GLU A 167 -11.63 -9.03 -17.53
N LEU A 168 -11.50 -9.72 -16.40
CA LEU A 168 -12.54 -9.79 -15.37
C LEU A 168 -12.86 -8.40 -14.80
N LEU A 169 -11.85 -7.59 -14.48
CA LEU A 169 -12.05 -6.22 -13.99
C LEU A 169 -12.83 -5.38 -15.01
N ASN A 170 -12.52 -5.53 -16.30
CA ASN A 170 -13.25 -4.87 -17.38
C ASN A 170 -14.72 -5.32 -17.45
N GLN A 171 -14.99 -6.63 -17.33
CA GLN A 171 -16.34 -7.18 -17.36
C GLN A 171 -17.17 -6.80 -16.11
N LEU A 172 -16.53 -6.65 -14.96
CA LEU A 172 -17.17 -6.25 -13.70
C LEU A 172 -17.42 -4.73 -13.59
N GLY A 173 -17.17 -3.97 -14.66
CA GLY A 173 -17.46 -2.54 -14.73
C GLY A 173 -16.25 -1.62 -14.49
N GLY A 174 -15.03 -2.13 -14.71
CA GLY A 174 -13.79 -1.35 -14.58
C GLY A 174 -13.34 -1.20 -13.13
N LEU A 175 -13.33 -2.31 -12.38
CA LEU A 175 -12.82 -2.33 -11.00
C LEU A 175 -11.29 -2.16 -10.97
N ASP A 176 -10.77 -1.63 -9.86
CA ASP A 176 -9.32 -1.51 -9.62
C ASP A 176 -8.68 -2.87 -9.28
N GLU A 177 -7.37 -3.00 -9.53
CA GLU A 177 -6.60 -4.22 -9.23
C GLU A 177 -6.60 -4.60 -7.73
N ASP A 178 -6.83 -3.62 -6.86
CA ASP A 178 -6.96 -3.81 -5.41
C ASP A 178 -8.11 -4.76 -5.05
N PHE A 179 -9.09 -4.93 -5.96
CA PHE A 179 -10.17 -5.91 -5.80
C PHE A 179 -9.64 -7.29 -5.41
N PHE A 180 -8.56 -7.77 -6.04
CA PHE A 180 -8.02 -9.10 -5.80
C PHE A 180 -7.37 -9.25 -4.41
N GLN A 181 -6.97 -8.14 -3.79
CA GLN A 181 -6.46 -8.13 -2.43
C GLN A 181 -7.58 -7.95 -1.40
N LEU A 182 -8.49 -7.01 -1.67
CA LEU A 182 -9.56 -6.63 -0.77
C LEU A 182 -10.63 -7.72 -0.67
N PHE A 183 -11.00 -8.36 -1.79
CA PHE A 183 -12.09 -9.33 -1.82
C PHE A 183 -11.85 -10.56 -0.93
N PRO A 184 -10.73 -11.31 -1.04
CA PRO A 184 -10.47 -12.44 -0.14
C PRO A 184 -10.32 -12.02 1.31
N ARG A 185 -9.73 -10.85 1.56
CA ARG A 185 -9.56 -10.34 2.91
C ARG A 185 -10.91 -9.94 3.53
N ALA A 186 -11.88 -9.44 2.76
CA ALA A 186 -13.20 -9.04 3.26
C ALA A 186 -14.04 -10.25 3.67
N LEU A 187 -13.83 -11.38 2.99
CA LEU A 187 -14.44 -12.66 3.34
C LEU A 187 -13.77 -13.34 4.54
N ARG A 188 -12.57 -12.90 4.92
CA ARG A 188 -11.95 -13.34 6.18
C ARG A 188 -12.61 -12.57 7.32
N PHE A 189 -13.35 -13.30 8.14
CA PHE A 189 -13.78 -12.85 9.46
C PHE A 189 -12.59 -12.84 10.43
N GLU A 190 -11.49 -12.17 10.07
CA GLU A 190 -10.41 -11.88 11.02
C GLU A 190 -10.89 -10.77 11.96
N PRO A 191 -10.79 -10.94 13.29
CA PRO A 191 -11.16 -9.89 14.23
C PRO A 191 -10.35 -8.63 13.91
N ILE A 192 -11.04 -7.51 13.70
CA ILE A 192 -10.39 -6.22 13.48
C ILE A 192 -9.76 -5.80 14.81
N HIS A 193 -8.48 -6.11 14.99
CA HIS A 193 -7.74 -5.77 16.22
C HIS A 193 -7.42 -4.28 16.30
N ASN A 194 -7.26 -3.61 15.15
CA ASN A 194 -6.94 -2.19 15.07
C ASN A 194 -7.80 -1.50 14.00
N ILE A 195 -8.69 -0.63 14.44
CA ILE A 195 -9.61 0.10 13.55
C ILE A 195 -8.85 1.09 12.67
N ASP A 196 -7.76 1.69 13.17
CA ASP A 196 -6.99 2.68 12.41
C ASP A 196 -6.27 2.02 11.22
N GLU A 197 -5.73 0.81 11.42
CA GLU A 197 -5.14 0.02 10.35
C GLU A 197 -6.21 -0.42 9.34
N PHE A 198 -7.40 -0.75 9.81
CA PHE A 198 -8.54 -1.07 8.94
C PHE A 198 -8.96 0.13 8.09
N VAL A 199 -9.16 1.32 8.68
CA VAL A 199 -9.59 2.50 7.91
C VAL A 199 -8.52 2.91 6.89
N ASN A 200 -7.24 2.88 7.28
CA ASN A 200 -6.12 3.20 6.39
C ASN A 200 -5.95 2.18 5.25
N ALA A 201 -6.20 0.89 5.49
CA ALA A 201 -6.03 -0.14 4.47
C ALA A 201 -7.27 -0.39 3.60
N TRP A 202 -8.47 0.00 4.04
CA TRP A 202 -9.73 -0.42 3.41
C TRP A 202 -10.64 0.72 2.94
N VAL A 203 -10.53 1.90 3.55
CA VAL A 203 -11.44 3.03 3.28
C VAL A 203 -10.72 4.19 2.63
N LEU A 204 -9.49 4.46 3.06
CA LEU A 204 -8.66 5.50 2.49
C LEU A 204 -7.99 4.97 1.22
N ALA A 205 -8.27 5.62 0.08
CA ALA A 205 -7.49 5.40 -1.13
C ALA A 205 -6.01 5.69 -0.84
N GLU A 206 -5.10 4.89 -1.39
CA GLU A 206 -3.65 5.11 -1.28
C GLU A 206 -3.33 6.50 -1.84
N HIS A 207 -3.14 7.48 -0.95
CA HIS A 207 -2.61 8.78 -1.33
C HIS A 207 -1.10 8.70 -1.16
N PRO A 208 -0.32 8.55 -2.24
CA PRO A 208 1.13 8.66 -2.12
C PRO A 208 1.44 10.05 -1.57
N LEU A 209 1.88 10.09 -0.31
CA LEU A 209 2.30 11.32 0.34
C LEU A 209 3.45 11.92 -0.48
N ASP A 210 3.20 13.04 -1.16
CA ASP A 210 4.25 13.76 -1.87
C ASP A 210 5.18 14.40 -0.84
N LEU A 211 6.31 13.75 -0.57
CA LEU A 211 7.35 14.25 0.34
C LEU A 211 8.28 15.28 -0.33
N THR A 212 8.07 15.60 -1.61
CA THR A 212 8.89 16.58 -2.35
C THR A 212 8.87 17.97 -1.71
N PRO A 213 7.71 18.53 -1.28
CA PRO A 213 7.66 19.82 -0.61
C PRO A 213 8.42 19.82 0.72
N LEU A 214 8.30 18.74 1.50
CA LEU A 214 9.00 18.57 2.78
C LEU A 214 10.52 18.46 2.59
N ARG A 215 10.97 17.73 1.58
CA ARG A 215 12.41 17.65 1.23
C ARG A 215 12.97 19.02 0.85
N ARG A 216 12.26 19.77 -0.01
CA ARG A 216 12.66 21.14 -0.40
C ARG A 216 12.67 22.11 0.79
N ALA A 217 11.71 22.01 1.71
CA ALA A 217 11.68 22.83 2.91
C ALA A 217 12.91 22.55 3.80
N ARG A 218 13.25 21.26 3.99
CA ARG A 218 14.44 20.85 4.75
C ARG A 218 15.74 21.34 4.10
N GLU A 219 15.87 21.23 2.78
CA GLU A 219 17.04 21.71 2.04
C GLU A 219 17.24 23.23 2.15
N ARG A 220 16.16 24.00 2.25
CA ARG A 220 16.22 25.47 2.43
C ARG A 220 16.61 25.88 3.85
N LEU A 221 16.22 25.12 4.87
CA LEU A 221 16.48 25.47 6.27
C LEU A 221 17.96 25.33 6.66
N GLY A 222 18.67 24.35 6.12
CA GLY A 222 20.09 24.13 6.44
C GLY A 222 21.00 25.34 6.15
N PRO A 223 20.99 25.89 4.92
CA PRO A 223 21.77 27.08 4.58
C PRO A 223 21.39 28.31 5.42
N LEU A 224 20.09 28.51 5.69
CA LEU A 224 19.62 29.64 6.51
C LEU A 224 20.14 29.56 7.95
N GLN A 225 20.15 28.36 8.55
CA GLN A 225 20.74 28.16 9.88
C GLN A 225 22.23 28.47 9.90
N ALA A 226 22.98 28.01 8.88
CA ALA A 226 24.40 28.30 8.76
C ALA A 226 24.69 29.79 8.54
N GLU A 227 23.79 30.50 7.85
CA GLU A 227 23.90 31.95 7.63
C GLU A 227 23.62 32.73 8.91
N VAL A 228 22.59 32.35 9.69
CA VAL A 228 22.32 32.92 11.02
C VAL A 228 23.53 32.75 11.93
N GLU A 229 24.11 31.55 12.01
CA GLU A 229 25.28 31.30 12.86
C GLU A 229 26.50 32.14 12.44
N ARG A 230 26.65 32.39 11.13
CA ARG A 230 27.73 33.26 10.60
C ARG A 230 27.50 34.72 10.95
N ILE A 231 26.25 35.19 10.88
CA ILE A 231 25.86 36.55 11.26
C ILE A 231 26.09 36.76 12.77
N GLU A 232 25.70 35.81 13.61
CA GLU A 232 25.93 35.88 15.06
C GLU A 232 27.41 36.00 15.41
N LYS A 233 28.29 35.18 14.81
CA LYS A 233 29.74 35.30 14.99
C LYS A 233 30.28 36.66 14.56
N ARG A 234 29.71 37.24 13.51
CA ARG A 234 30.13 38.54 12.99
C ARG A 234 29.66 39.69 13.88
N ILE A 235 28.45 39.59 14.45
CA ILE A 235 27.95 40.54 15.45
C ILE A 235 28.84 40.50 16.70
N ALA A 236 29.16 39.31 17.22
CA ALA A 236 30.05 39.16 18.37
C ALA A 236 31.45 39.76 18.09
N GLY A 237 32.00 39.53 16.89
CA GLY A 237 33.28 40.14 16.49
C GLY A 237 33.22 41.67 16.43
N LEU A 238 32.13 42.24 15.92
CA LEU A 238 31.93 43.70 15.87
C LEU A 238 31.75 44.31 17.27
N GLN A 239 31.09 43.59 18.19
CA GLN A 239 30.98 44.01 19.60
C GLN A 239 32.35 44.14 20.26
N ASN A 240 33.25 43.16 20.07
CA ASN A 240 34.62 43.26 20.58
C ASN A 240 35.39 44.46 20.00
N VAL A 241 35.21 44.77 18.71
CA VAL A 241 35.84 45.95 18.11
C VAL A 241 35.33 47.25 18.74
N LEU A 242 34.02 47.33 18.99
CA LEU A 242 33.42 48.49 19.65
C LEU A 242 33.94 48.65 21.09
N GLU A 243 34.10 47.56 21.84
CA GLU A 243 34.69 47.59 23.18
C GLU A 243 36.14 48.08 23.16
N HIS A 244 36.98 47.53 22.28
CA HIS A 244 38.37 47.99 22.13
C HIS A 244 38.47 49.44 21.66
N GLN A 245 37.55 49.92 20.80
CA GLN A 245 37.51 51.32 20.41
C GLN A 245 37.12 52.23 21.57
N ALA A 246 36.17 51.81 22.41
CA ALA A 246 35.79 52.56 23.61
C ALA A 246 36.96 52.64 24.62
N GLU A 247 37.70 51.54 24.79
CA GLU A 247 38.89 51.48 25.63
C GLU A 247 40.02 52.37 25.07
N ALA A 248 40.30 52.30 23.77
CA ALA A 248 41.31 53.14 23.12
C ALA A 248 40.99 54.64 23.24
N ARG A 249 39.69 55.02 23.12
CA ARG A 249 39.25 56.40 23.36
C ARG A 249 39.51 56.84 24.78
N ARG A 250 39.15 56.03 25.79
CA ARG A 250 39.42 56.32 27.21
C ARG A 250 40.91 56.53 27.49
N LEU A 251 41.77 55.67 26.95
CA LEU A 251 43.23 55.79 27.12
C LEU A 251 43.78 57.04 26.42
N THR A 252 43.24 57.40 25.26
CA THR A 252 43.61 58.63 24.55
C THR A 252 43.22 59.86 25.36
N ASP A 253 41.99 59.90 25.88
CA ASP A 253 41.51 60.99 26.73
C ASP A 253 42.38 61.14 27.99
N GLN A 254 42.75 60.02 28.65
CA GLN A 254 43.65 60.03 29.81
C GLN A 254 45.04 60.54 29.45
N ARG A 255 45.60 60.10 28.32
CA ARG A 255 46.90 60.57 27.83
C ARG A 255 46.88 62.07 27.57
N ASP A 256 45.82 62.57 26.95
CA ASP A 256 45.67 63.99 26.62
C ASP A 256 45.52 64.83 27.90
N GLN A 257 44.78 64.33 28.91
CA GLN A 257 44.72 64.93 30.26
C GLN A 257 46.10 64.98 30.94
N HIS A 258 46.86 63.88 30.94
CA HIS A 258 48.20 63.84 31.51
C HIS A 258 49.19 64.76 30.79
N THR A 259 49.06 64.86 29.47
CA THR A 259 49.89 65.74 28.63
C THR A 259 49.62 67.21 28.96
N LEU A 260 48.35 67.59 29.10
CA LEU A 260 47.95 68.93 29.51
C LEU A 260 48.50 69.27 30.91
N LEU A 261 48.36 68.35 31.88
CA LEU A 261 48.86 68.54 33.24
C LEU A 261 50.39 68.73 33.27
N ALA A 262 51.12 67.94 32.50
CA ALA A 262 52.58 68.09 32.38
C ALA A 262 52.98 69.44 31.76
N ALA A 263 52.23 69.93 30.77
CA ALA A 263 52.47 71.24 30.16
C ALA A 263 52.21 72.38 31.17
N LEU A 264 51.13 72.30 31.94
CA LEU A 264 50.81 73.27 33.00
C LEU A 264 51.87 73.28 34.11
N LEU A 265 52.34 72.11 34.55
CA LEU A 265 53.41 72.00 35.54
C LEU A 265 54.70 72.65 35.03
N ARG A 266 55.10 72.38 33.79
CA ARG A 266 56.27 73.02 33.16
C ARG A 266 56.12 74.54 33.09
N ALA A 267 54.94 75.04 32.70
CA ALA A 267 54.67 76.47 32.66
C ALA A 267 54.78 77.11 34.06
N SER A 268 54.24 76.46 35.09
CA SER A 268 54.33 76.96 36.48
C SER A 268 55.76 76.94 37.03
N ALA A 269 56.56 75.93 36.66
CA ALA A 269 57.97 75.86 37.05
C ALA A 269 58.79 76.95 36.36
N ALA A 270 58.55 77.20 35.07
CA ALA A 270 59.19 78.28 34.33
C ALA A 270 58.81 79.66 34.90
N ALA A 271 57.55 79.85 35.30
CA ALA A 271 57.10 81.09 35.94
C ALA A 271 57.82 81.33 37.28
N LYS A 272 57.92 80.30 38.14
CA LYS A 272 58.68 80.39 39.40
C LYS A 272 60.17 80.67 39.17
N GLN A 273 60.77 80.09 38.14
CA GLN A 273 62.16 80.38 37.77
C GLN A 273 62.33 81.82 37.31
N ALA A 274 61.40 82.35 36.51
CA ALA A 274 61.41 83.75 36.09
C ALA A 274 61.27 84.71 37.29
N GLU A 275 60.37 84.41 38.24
CA GLU A 275 60.24 85.16 39.49
C GLU A 275 61.56 85.15 40.31
N SER A 276 62.20 83.99 40.47
CA SER A 276 63.47 83.89 41.20
C SER A 276 64.64 84.64 40.53
N ILE A 277 64.67 84.67 39.20
CA ILE A 277 65.67 85.43 38.43
C ILE A 277 65.40 86.93 38.57
N GLN A 278 64.14 87.35 38.57
CA GLN A 278 63.76 88.75 38.81
C GLN A 278 64.15 89.21 40.22
N GLU A 279 63.96 88.37 41.24
CA GLU A 279 64.40 88.66 42.62
C GLU A 279 65.93 88.76 42.72
N GLN A 280 66.69 87.93 42.01
CA GLN A 280 68.16 88.01 41.95
C GLN A 280 68.65 89.29 41.25
N ILE A 281 67.97 89.72 40.18
CA ILE A 281 68.29 90.98 39.48
C ILE A 281 68.00 92.18 40.39
N ALA A 282 66.91 92.14 41.17
CA ALA A 282 66.55 93.20 42.11
C ALA A 282 67.52 93.32 43.32
N GLN A 283 68.22 92.24 43.69
CA GLN A 283 69.24 92.26 44.75
C GLN A 283 70.63 92.70 44.27
N THR A 284 70.83 92.86 42.96
CA THR A 284 72.12 93.24 42.36
C THR A 284 72.17 94.73 41.95
N GLN A 285 71.15 95.51 42.31
CA GLN A 285 71.09 96.98 42.19
C GLN A 285 71.17 97.64 43.56
#